data_AF-A0A806D8Q5-F1
#
_entry.id   AF-A0A806D8Q5-F1
#
_cell.length_a   1.000
_cell.length_b   1.000
_cell.length_c   1.000
_cell.angle_alpha   90.00
_cell.angle_beta   90.00
_cell.angle_gamma   90.00
#
_symmetry.space_group_name_H-M   'P 1'
#
loop_
_entity.id
_entity.type
_entity.pdbx_description
1 polymer ?
#
loop_
_entity_poly.entity_id
_entity_poly.type
_entity_poly.pdbx_seq_one_letter_code
_entity_poly.pdbx_strand_id
1 'polypeptide(L)'
;MTMINYSEISETVQNCVSRLVALENEKARTDEEISALYRELKHQKFDTKRIRQAVSLHRKGHADREIGALLDTVITDHIRR
;
A
#
# COMPACT_ATOMS: atom_id res chain seq x y z
N MET A 1 3.24 36.05 31.73
CA MET A 1 2.25 35.82 30.66
C MET A 1 3.00 35.87 29.34
N THR A 2 3.46 34.74 28.82
CA THR A 2 4.14 34.70 27.52
C THR A 2 3.10 34.97 26.44
N MET A 3 3.23 36.10 25.73
CA MET A 3 2.44 36.33 24.52
C MET A 3 2.83 35.24 23.53
N ILE A 4 1.89 34.34 23.28
CA ILE A 4 2.02 33.36 22.22
C ILE A 4 2.13 34.14 20.91
N ASN A 5 3.25 33.99 20.19
CA ASN A 5 3.42 34.64 18.91
C ASN A 5 2.53 33.95 17.87
N TYR A 6 1.32 34.48 17.69
CA TYR A 6 0.29 33.90 16.82
C TYR A 6 0.78 33.72 15.38
N SER A 7 1.64 34.61 14.88
CA SER A 7 2.16 34.50 13.50
C SER A 7 3.10 33.31 13.33
N GLU A 8 4.00 33.06 14.29
CA GLU A 8 4.91 31.90 14.26
C GLU A 8 4.14 30.58 14.34
N ILE A 9 3.10 30.52 15.19
CA ILE A 9 2.24 29.33 15.27
C ILE A 9 1.45 29.13 13.97
N SER A 10 0.91 30.21 13.41
CA SER A 10 0.16 30.15 12.15
C SER A 10 1.05 29.63 11.01
N GLU A 11 2.28 30.12 10.88
CA GLU A 11 3.22 29.67 9.85
C GLU A 11 3.60 28.20 10.05
N THR A 12 3.85 27.78 11.29
CA THR A 12 4.14 26.38 11.63
C THR A 12 2.99 25.46 11.24
N VAL A 13 1.75 25.83 11.58
CA VAL A 13 0.56 25.03 11.24
C VAL A 13 0.38 24.97 9.73
N GLN A 14 0.52 26.09 9.02
CA GLN A 14 0.41 26.12 7.56
C GLN A 14 1.45 25.22 6.89
N ASN A 15 2.70 25.26 7.32
CA ASN A 15 3.76 24.39 6.82
C ASN A 15 3.43 22.90 7.06
N CYS A 16 3.00 22.55 8.28
CA CYS A 16 2.56 21.19 8.60
C CYS A 16 1.39 20.73 7.72
N VAL A 17 0.38 21.58 7.50
CA VAL A 17 -0.77 21.26 6.64
C VAL A 17 -0.30 21.03 5.20
N SER A 18 0.53 21.91 4.64
CA SER A 18 1.06 21.73 3.28
C SER A 18 1.84 20.43 3.13
N ARG A 19 2.67 20.06 4.12
CA ARG A 19 3.40 18.79 4.13
C ARG A 19 2.47 17.58 4.23
N LEU A 20 1.44 17.64 5.08
CA LEU A 20 0.44 16.58 5.20
C LEU A 20 -0.33 16.37 3.90
N VAL A 21 -0.75 17.46 3.25
CA VAL A 21 -1.43 17.38 1.94
C VAL A 21 -0.54 16.72 0.89
N ALA A 22 0.75 17.05 0.86
CA ALA A 22 1.69 16.40 -0.05
C ALA A 22 1.79 14.89 0.20
N LEU A 23 1.87 14.47 1.47
CA LEU A 23 1.94 13.06 1.86
C LEU A 23 0.65 12.29 1.56
N GLU A 24 -0.52 12.89 1.81
CA GLU A 24 -1.80 12.25 1.48
C GLU A 24 -1.98 12.10 -0.04
N ASN A 25 -1.53 13.08 -0.82
CA ASN A 25 -1.53 12.96 -2.28
C ASN A 25 -0.57 11.87 -2.77
N GLU A 26 0.59 11.69 -2.12
CA GLU A 26 1.52 10.61 -2.44
C GLU A 26 0.95 9.24 -2.09
N LYS A 27 0.36 9.11 -0.90
CA LYS A 27 -0.33 7.91 -0.46
C LYS A 27 -1.47 7.53 -1.42
N ALA A 28 -2.27 8.49 -1.87
CA ALA A 28 -3.34 8.24 -2.85
C ALA A 28 -2.78 7.69 -4.17
N ARG A 29 -1.69 8.24 -4.69
CA ARG A 29 -1.02 7.72 -5.90
C ARG A 29 -0.53 6.29 -5.69
N THR A 30 0.12 6.00 -4.55
CA THR A 30 0.57 4.64 -4.23
C THR A 30 -0.60 3.67 -4.10
N ASP A 31 -1.71 4.07 -3.49
CA ASP A 31 -2.92 3.25 -3.37
C ASP A 31 -3.55 2.94 -4.75
N GLU A 32 -3.51 3.89 -5.69
CA GLU A 32 -3.92 3.70 -7.08
C GLU A 32 -3.01 2.72 -7.82
N GLU A 33 -1.69 2.86 -7.70
CA GLU A 33 -0.70 1.95 -8.28
C GLU A 33 -0.87 0.51 -7.77
N ILE A 34 -1.02 0.33 -6.45
CA ILE A 34 -1.31 -0.97 -5.84
C ILE A 34 -2.61 -1.56 -6.40
N SER A 35 -3.64 -0.73 -6.53
CA SER A 35 -4.93 -1.15 -7.08
C SER A 35 -4.83 -1.55 -8.56
N ALA A 36 -4.02 -0.84 -9.35
CA ALA A 36 -3.76 -1.16 -10.76
C ALA A 36 -3.09 -2.53 -10.91
N LEU A 37 -2.08 -2.84 -10.10
CA LEU A 37 -1.42 -4.16 -10.11
C LEU A 37 -2.40 -5.30 -9.79
N TYR A 38 -3.27 -5.13 -8.79
CA TYR A 38 -4.30 -6.13 -8.50
C TYR A 38 -5.31 -6.28 -9.64
N ARG A 39 -5.66 -5.20 -10.34
CA ARG A 39 -6.54 -5.26 -11.52
C ARG A 39 -5.87 -5.99 -12.68
N GLU A 40 -4.59 -5.72 -12.93
CA GLU A 40 -3.80 -6.42 -13.94
C GLU A 40 -3.77 -7.93 -13.68
N LEU A 41 -3.45 -8.35 -12.45
CA LEU A 41 -3.48 -9.76 -12.05
C LEU A 41 -4.87 -10.38 -12.22
N LYS A 42 -5.92 -9.62 -11.93
CA LYS A 42 -7.31 -10.06 -12.16
C LYS A 42 -7.62 -10.21 -13.65
N HIS A 43 -7.19 -9.29 -14.50
CA HIS A 43 -7.35 -9.37 -15.96
C HIS A 43 -6.62 -10.58 -16.54
N GLN A 44 -5.45 -10.89 -15.99
CA GLN A 44 -4.70 -12.11 -16.27
C GLN A 44 -5.32 -13.36 -15.60
N LYS A 45 -6.51 -13.28 -15.00
CA LYS A 45 -7.25 -14.39 -14.39
C LYS A 45 -6.54 -15.10 -13.22
N PHE A 46 -5.58 -14.45 -12.57
CA PHE A 46 -4.99 -14.97 -11.33
C PHE A 46 -5.95 -14.87 -10.14
N ASP A 47 -5.75 -15.75 -9.15
CA ASP A 47 -6.47 -15.69 -7.87
C ASP A 47 -5.93 -14.54 -7.00
N THR A 48 -6.50 -13.35 -7.22
CA THR A 48 -6.13 -12.13 -6.49
C THR A 48 -6.40 -12.20 -4.98
N LYS A 49 -7.29 -13.10 -4.51
CA LYS A 49 -7.53 -13.28 -3.07
C LYS A 49 -6.33 -13.95 -2.41
N ARG A 50 -5.80 -15.01 -3.03
CA ARG A 50 -4.57 -15.69 -2.56
C ARG A 50 -3.33 -14.80 -2.69
N ILE A 51 -3.24 -13.99 -3.74
CA ILE A 51 -2.14 -13.02 -3.86
C ILE A 51 -2.19 -11.96 -2.74
N ARG A 52 -3.38 -11.42 -2.40
CA ARG A 52 -3.53 -10.50 -1.25
C ARG A 52 -3.14 -11.16 0.07
N GLN A 53 -3.43 -12.45 0.23
CA GLN A 53 -2.98 -13.22 1.38
C GLN A 53 -1.45 -13.35 1.43
N ALA A 54 -0.79 -13.63 0.30
CA ALA A 54 0.66 -13.67 0.20
C ALA A 54 1.30 -12.33 0.62
N VAL A 55 0.78 -11.20 0.11
CA VAL A 55 1.23 -9.85 0.51
C VAL A 55 1.02 -9.60 2.01
N SER A 56 -0.11 -10.01 2.57
CA SER A 56 -0.41 -9.87 3.99
C SER A 56 0.54 -10.67 4.89
N LEU A 57 0.86 -11.91 4.49
CA LEU A 57 1.84 -12.76 5.18
C LEU A 57 3.24 -12.15 5.11
N HIS A 58 3.67 -11.69 3.94
CA HIS A 58 4.95 -11.01 3.78
C HIS A 58 5.08 -9.80 4.70
N ARG A 59 4.04 -8.94 4.78
CA ARG A 59 4.02 -7.77 5.68
C ARG A 59 4.09 -8.12 7.16
N LYS A 60 3.67 -9.33 7.55
CA LYS A 60 3.73 -9.83 8.92
C LYS A 60 5.06 -10.52 9.25
N GLY A 61 6.01 -10.57 8.31
CA GLY A 61 7.33 -11.19 8.51
C GLY A 61 7.33 -12.71 8.40
N HIS A 62 6.35 -13.30 7.71
CA HIS A 62 6.40 -14.73 7.40
C HIS A 62 7.58 -15.05 6.47
N ALA A 63 8.10 -16.27 6.58
CA ALA A 63 9.22 -16.70 5.76
C ALA A 63 8.84 -16.82 4.27
N ASP A 64 9.78 -16.47 3.39
CA ASP A 64 9.60 -16.54 1.94
C ASP A 64 9.18 -17.92 1.45
N ARG A 65 9.58 -18.99 2.15
CA ARG A 65 9.17 -20.36 1.83
C ARG A 65 7.66 -20.58 1.96
N GLU A 66 7.03 -20.04 3.00
CA GLU A 66 5.58 -20.17 3.22
C GLU A 66 4.80 -19.37 2.19
N ILE A 67 5.29 -18.18 1.86
CA ILE A 67 4.72 -17.29 0.84
C ILE A 67 4.87 -17.91 -0.55
N GLY A 68 6.04 -18.48 -0.84
CA GLY A 68 6.35 -19.17 -2.10
C GLY A 68 5.38 -20.31 -2.39
N ALA A 69 5.12 -21.18 -1.41
CA ALA A 69 4.17 -22.29 -1.58
C ALA A 69 2.74 -21.82 -1.95
N LEU A 70 2.31 -20.69 -1.39
CA LEU A 70 1.02 -20.09 -1.74
C LEU A 70 1.03 -19.53 -3.17
N LEU A 71 2.12 -18.87 -3.59
CA LEU A 71 2.27 -18.35 -4.94
C LEU A 71 2.38 -19.47 -5.98
N ASP A 72 3.11 -20.55 -5.67
CA ASP A 72 3.22 -21.74 -6.52
C ASP A 72 1.84 -22.37 -6.77
N THR A 73 0.98 -22.40 -5.74
CA THR A 73 -0.41 -22.85 -5.87
C THR A 73 -1.19 -21.95 -6.82
N VAL A 74 -1.05 -20.62 -6.69
CA VAL A 74 -1.70 -19.64 -7.58
C VAL A 74 -1.25 -19.83 -9.03
N ILE A 75 0.05 -20.02 -9.27
CA ILE A 75 0.63 -20.23 -10.59
C ILE A 75 0.16 -21.56 -11.18
N THR A 76 0.23 -22.65 -10.39
CA THR A 76 -0.19 -23.98 -10.82
C THR A 76 -1.67 -24.00 -11.21
N ASP A 77 -2.54 -23.41 -10.37
CA ASP A 77 -3.96 -23.31 -10.65
C ASP A 77 -4.26 -22.44 -11.88
N HIS A 78 -3.41 -21.45 -12.18
CA HIS A 78 -3.56 -20.63 -13.37
C HIS A 78 -3.18 -21.39 -14.64
N ILE A 79 -2.09 -22.16 -14.62
CA ILE A 79 -1.62 -22.97 -15.77
C ILE A 79 -2.58 -24.11 -16.11
N ARG A 80 -3.26 -24.67 -15.11
CA ARG A 80 -4.18 -25.81 -15.29
C ARG A 80 -5.58 -25.43 -15.80
N ARG A 81 -5.88 -24.14 -15.98
CA ARG A 81 -7.16 -23.62 -16.47
C ARG A 81 -7.15 -23.44 -17.98
#